data_AF-A0A944EBV5-F1
#
_entry.id   AF-A0A944EBV5-F1
#
_cell.length_a   1.000
_cell.length_b   1.000
_cell.length_c   1.000
_cell.angle_alpha   90.00
_cell.angle_beta   90.00
_cell.angle_gamma   90.00
#
_symmetry.space_group_name_H-M   'P 1'
#
loop_
_entity.id
_entity.type
_entity.pdbx_description
1 polymer ?
#
loop_
_entity_poly.entity_id
_entity_poly.type
_entity_poly.pdbx_seq_one_letter_code
_entity_poly.pdbx_strand_id
1 'polypeptide(L)'
;MTVHLVAFLRARLDEDEQTARAAQPAPWVRHDHVAGVHANDATDERPYGSAVADCRRVPGGYGVTNAEHIVRHQPARVLADVAARRAVLDLYEEPEASDALPDSVNRFTSSIQRHVIGEVLPHLALPYADHPDYREEWRP
;
A
#
# COMPACT_ATOMS: atom_id res chain seq x y z
N MET A 1 10.15 4.22 -20.97
CA MET A 1 9.18 3.27 -20.40
C MET A 1 9.23 3.30 -18.88
N THR A 2 10.32 2.84 -18.24
CA THR A 2 10.39 2.68 -16.78
C THR A 2 10.23 3.97 -15.98
N VAL A 3 10.71 5.12 -16.48
CA VAL A 3 10.48 6.44 -15.85
C VAL A 3 8.98 6.76 -15.73
N HIS A 4 8.17 6.44 -16.75
CA HIS A 4 6.73 6.65 -16.69
C HIS A 4 6.04 5.68 -15.73
N LEU A 5 6.52 4.44 -15.65
CA LEU A 5 6.02 3.44 -14.71
C LEU A 5 6.32 3.82 -13.25
N VAL A 6 7.53 4.30 -12.95
CA VAL A 6 7.89 4.79 -11.61
C VAL A 6 7.03 5.99 -11.22
N ALA A 7 6.86 6.97 -12.13
CA ALA A 7 5.99 8.12 -11.87
C ALA A 7 4.54 7.71 -11.62
N PHE A 8 4.01 6.75 -12.41
CA PHE A 8 2.68 6.18 -12.20
C PHE A 8 2.55 5.50 -10.83
N LEU A 9 3.52 4.65 -10.45
CA LEU A 9 3.52 3.99 -9.15
C LEU A 9 3.56 4.99 -7.99
N ARG A 10 4.40 6.03 -8.06
CA ARG A 10 4.44 7.07 -7.03
C ARG A 10 3.08 7.77 -6.89
N ALA A 11 2.46 8.15 -8.00
CA ALA A 11 1.15 8.80 -7.98
C ALA A 11 0.06 7.91 -7.35
N ARG A 12 0.02 6.63 -7.69
CA ARG A 12 -0.96 5.68 -7.10
C ARG A 12 -0.70 5.43 -5.61
N LEU A 13 0.57 5.38 -5.19
CA LEU A 13 0.93 5.26 -3.78
C LEU A 13 0.60 6.52 -2.98
N ASP A 14 0.67 7.71 -3.59
CA ASP A 14 0.23 8.97 -2.98
C ASP A 14 -1.29 8.98 -2.76
N GLU A 15 -2.07 8.48 -3.73
CA GLU A 15 -3.53 8.32 -3.60
C GLU A 15 -3.92 7.31 -2.51
N ASP A 16 -3.23 6.17 -2.44
CA ASP A 16 -3.42 5.17 -1.41
C ASP A 16 -3.10 5.73 -0.01
N GLU A 17 -1.98 6.46 0.12
CA GLU A 17 -1.63 7.14 1.36
C GLU A 17 -2.69 8.18 1.76
N GLN A 18 -3.10 9.04 0.82
CA GLN A 18 -4.09 10.07 1.08
C GLN A 18 -5.41 9.45 1.57
N THR A 19 -5.87 8.39 0.90
CA THR A 19 -7.08 7.65 1.27
C THR A 19 -6.94 7.02 2.65
N ALA A 20 -5.80 6.39 2.96
CA ALA A 20 -5.55 5.80 4.28
C ALA A 20 -5.52 6.86 5.39
N ARG A 21 -4.87 8.02 5.16
CA ARG A 21 -4.80 9.11 6.16
C ARG A 21 -6.15 9.78 6.39
N ALA A 22 -7.02 9.82 5.38
CA ALA A 22 -8.37 10.38 5.51
C ALA A 22 -9.35 9.45 6.25
N ALA A 23 -9.03 8.15 6.36
CA ALA A 23 -9.85 7.19 7.09
C ALA A 23 -9.73 7.37 8.61
N GLN A 24 -10.68 6.80 9.36
CA GLN A 24 -10.60 6.78 10.83
C GLN A 24 -9.30 6.11 11.29
N PRO A 25 -8.54 6.67 12.25
CA PRO A 25 -7.28 6.06 12.67
C PRO A 25 -7.46 4.62 13.19
N ALA A 26 -6.49 3.78 12.89
CA ALA A 26 -6.31 2.45 13.50
C ALA A 26 -5.91 2.60 14.99
N PRO A 27 -6.07 1.57 15.85
CA PRO A 27 -6.48 0.19 15.53
C PRO A 27 -7.99 0.02 15.32
N TRP A 28 -8.35 -0.77 14.31
CA TRP A 28 -9.71 -1.24 14.10
C TRP A 28 -9.88 -2.67 14.61
N VAL A 29 -11.05 -2.99 15.15
CA VAL A 29 -11.38 -4.32 15.67
C VAL A 29 -12.78 -4.75 15.26
N ARG A 30 -12.97 -6.07 15.14
CA ARG A 30 -14.29 -6.71 15.09
C ARG A 30 -14.51 -7.40 16.44
N HIS A 31 -15.63 -7.11 17.09
CA HIS A 31 -16.03 -7.80 18.30
C HIS A 31 -16.82 -9.08 18.00
N ASP A 32 -16.72 -10.08 18.87
CA ASP A 32 -17.49 -11.32 18.76
C ASP A 32 -19.00 -11.04 18.71
N HIS A 33 -19.69 -11.76 17.81
CA HIS A 33 -21.12 -11.59 17.52
C HIS A 33 -21.55 -10.20 17.03
N VAL A 34 -20.62 -9.28 16.77
CA VAL A 34 -20.89 -7.98 16.14
C VAL A 34 -20.44 -8.04 14.69
N ALA A 35 -21.40 -7.90 13.76
CA ALA A 35 -21.08 -7.81 12.33
C ALA A 35 -20.78 -6.35 11.95
N GLY A 36 -19.70 -5.81 12.51
CA GLY A 36 -19.26 -4.44 12.26
C GLY A 36 -17.83 -4.21 12.72
N VAL A 37 -17.24 -3.14 12.24
CA VAL A 37 -15.87 -2.72 12.57
C VAL A 37 -15.94 -1.50 13.47
N HIS A 38 -15.11 -1.48 14.50
CA HIS A 38 -15.08 -0.44 15.52
C HIS A 38 -13.65 0.01 15.78
N ALA A 39 -13.49 1.25 16.23
CA ALA A 39 -12.24 1.76 16.76
C ALA A 39 -11.90 1.02 18.08
N ASN A 40 -10.66 0.56 18.21
CA ASN A 40 -10.16 -0.12 19.42
C ASN A 40 -9.32 0.82 20.31
N ASP A 41 -9.61 2.10 20.22
CA ASP A 41 -8.98 3.20 20.93
C ASP A 41 -10.00 4.31 21.18
N ALA A 42 -9.67 5.23 22.08
CA ALA A 42 -10.38 6.49 22.24
C ALA A 42 -9.43 7.64 21.88
N THR A 43 -9.96 8.69 21.28
CA THR A 43 -9.24 9.94 21.01
C THR A 43 -10.04 11.13 21.55
N ASP A 44 -9.46 12.32 21.54
CA ASP A 44 -10.18 13.54 21.94
C ASP A 44 -11.44 13.79 21.08
N GLU A 45 -11.47 13.25 19.86
CA GLU A 45 -12.55 13.45 18.89
C GLU A 45 -13.58 12.30 18.86
N ARG A 46 -13.27 11.13 19.44
CA ARG A 46 -14.15 9.96 19.39
C ARG A 46 -14.02 9.04 20.63
N PRO A 47 -15.12 8.51 21.16
CA PRO A 47 -15.08 7.53 22.23
C PRO A 47 -14.60 6.14 21.75
N TYR A 48 -14.14 5.32 22.71
CA TYR A 48 -13.83 3.91 22.48
C TYR A 48 -15.01 3.15 21.87
N GLY A 49 -14.74 2.26 20.90
CA GLY A 49 -15.77 1.46 20.25
C GLY A 49 -16.61 2.24 19.22
N SER A 50 -16.15 3.42 18.78
CA SER A 50 -16.81 4.16 17.70
C SER A 50 -16.92 3.32 16.43
N ALA A 51 -18.08 3.34 15.78
CA ALA A 51 -18.33 2.56 14.58
C ALA A 51 -17.47 3.08 13.40
N VAL A 52 -16.76 2.17 12.74
CA VAL A 52 -16.00 2.41 11.49
C VAL A 52 -16.83 1.98 10.28
N ALA A 53 -17.45 0.79 10.35
CA ALA A 53 -18.27 0.24 9.26
C ALA A 53 -19.36 -0.69 9.79
N ASP A 54 -20.58 -0.56 9.27
CA ASP A 54 -21.68 -1.50 9.52
C ASP A 54 -21.67 -2.62 8.47
N CYS A 55 -21.40 -3.84 8.91
CA CYS A 55 -21.37 -5.03 8.05
C CYS A 55 -22.56 -5.97 8.31
N ARG A 56 -23.59 -5.53 9.04
CA ARG A 56 -24.73 -6.39 9.42
C ARG A 56 -25.67 -6.72 8.26
N ARG A 57 -25.76 -5.85 7.26
CA ARG A 57 -26.65 -6.04 6.09
C ARG A 57 -25.89 -6.67 4.93
N VAL A 58 -25.92 -8.00 4.83
CA VAL A 58 -25.60 -8.73 3.60
C VAL A 58 -26.72 -9.72 3.28
N PRO A 59 -26.99 -10.04 1.99
CA PRO A 59 -27.93 -11.08 1.64
C PRO A 59 -27.55 -12.41 2.32
N GLY A 60 -28.46 -13.00 3.07
CA GLY A 60 -28.26 -14.33 3.68
C GLY A 60 -27.54 -14.37 5.03
N GLY A 61 -27.22 -13.24 5.69
CA GLY A 61 -26.71 -13.28 7.06
C GLY A 61 -25.91 -12.06 7.50
N TYR A 62 -24.91 -12.33 8.34
CA TYR A 62 -24.00 -11.33 8.90
C TYR A 62 -22.71 -11.23 8.06
N GLY A 63 -22.28 -10.01 7.72
CA GLY A 63 -21.07 -9.76 6.93
C GLY A 63 -19.78 -9.88 7.74
N VAL A 64 -19.62 -10.95 8.54
CA VAL A 64 -18.43 -11.17 9.39
C VAL A 64 -17.15 -11.16 8.56
N THR A 65 -17.14 -11.85 7.42
CA THR A 65 -15.99 -11.89 6.49
C THR A 65 -15.63 -10.51 5.93
N ASN A 66 -16.63 -9.66 5.68
CA ASN A 66 -16.40 -8.28 5.25
C ASN A 66 -15.75 -7.46 6.38
N ALA A 67 -16.24 -7.59 7.61
CA ALA A 67 -15.67 -6.92 8.77
C ALA A 67 -14.21 -7.37 9.02
N GLU A 68 -13.92 -8.67 8.92
CA GLU A 68 -12.57 -9.21 9.04
C GLU A 68 -11.63 -8.70 7.94
N HIS A 69 -12.11 -8.63 6.70
CA HIS A 69 -11.35 -8.05 5.59
C HIS A 69 -11.02 -6.58 5.85
N ILE A 70 -12.01 -5.77 6.28
CA ILE A 70 -11.81 -4.35 6.59
C ILE A 70 -10.78 -4.17 7.72
N VAL A 71 -10.90 -4.94 8.82
CA VAL A 71 -9.92 -4.90 9.93
C VAL A 71 -8.51 -5.23 9.43
N ARG A 72 -8.37 -6.26 8.58
CA ARG A 72 -7.08 -6.66 8.00
C ARG A 72 -6.49 -5.61 7.05
N HIS A 73 -7.31 -4.73 6.47
CA HIS A 73 -6.90 -3.67 5.54
C HIS A 73 -7.02 -2.27 6.17
N GLN A 74 -6.88 -2.18 7.49
CA GLN A 74 -6.93 -0.91 8.22
C GLN A 74 -5.83 0.09 7.77
N PRO A 75 -6.02 1.41 8.02
CA PRO A 75 -5.15 2.45 7.51
C PRO A 75 -3.68 2.30 7.85
N ALA A 76 -3.35 1.92 9.09
CA ALA A 76 -1.97 1.72 9.52
C ALA A 76 -1.23 0.67 8.68
N ARG A 77 -1.93 -0.40 8.24
CA ARG A 77 -1.34 -1.39 7.36
C ARG A 77 -1.14 -0.84 5.95
N VAL A 78 -2.13 -0.13 5.40
CA VAL A 78 -2.00 0.48 4.07
C VAL A 78 -0.82 1.45 4.02
N LEU A 79 -0.64 2.27 5.05
CA LEU A 79 0.51 3.17 5.17
C LEU A 79 1.85 2.42 5.23
N ALA A 80 1.90 1.28 5.94
CA ALA A 80 3.08 0.43 5.96
C ALA A 80 3.38 -0.20 4.59
N ASP A 81 2.36 -0.70 3.89
CA ASP A 81 2.48 -1.26 2.53
C ASP A 81 2.94 -0.17 1.53
N VAL A 82 2.42 1.07 1.64
CA VAL A 82 2.86 2.22 0.84
C VAL A 82 4.32 2.57 1.11
N ALA A 83 4.72 2.69 2.38
CA ALA A 83 6.09 2.98 2.76
C ALA A 83 7.07 1.92 2.22
N ALA A 84 6.72 0.64 2.34
CA ALA A 84 7.53 -0.46 1.81
C ALA A 84 7.69 -0.38 0.28
N ARG A 85 6.61 -0.08 -0.45
CA ARG A 85 6.68 0.05 -1.92
C ARG A 85 7.47 1.27 -2.35
N ARG A 86 7.35 2.41 -1.66
CA ARG A 86 8.18 3.60 -1.93
C ARG A 86 9.67 3.31 -1.71
N ALA A 87 10.03 2.57 -0.66
CA ALA A 87 11.43 2.17 -0.46
C ALA A 87 11.97 1.34 -1.62
N VAL A 88 11.16 0.48 -2.25
CA VAL A 88 11.57 -0.24 -3.47
C VAL A 88 11.79 0.72 -4.66
N LEU A 89 10.95 1.74 -4.80
CA LEU A 89 11.14 2.78 -5.84
C LEU A 89 12.39 3.63 -5.57
N ASP A 90 12.65 3.96 -4.31
CA ASP A 90 13.85 4.69 -3.89
C ASP A 90 15.11 3.86 -4.23
N LEU A 91 15.12 2.55 -3.94
CA LEU A 91 16.21 1.63 -4.32
C LEU A 91 16.41 1.50 -5.84
N TYR A 92 15.35 1.72 -6.63
CA TYR A 92 15.46 1.75 -8.10
C TYR A 92 16.05 3.08 -8.58
N GLU A 93 15.63 4.21 -8.02
CA GLU A 93 16.06 5.55 -8.44
C GLU A 93 17.45 5.91 -7.93
N GLU A 94 17.78 5.51 -6.71
CA GLU A 94 19.02 5.75 -5.99
C GLU A 94 19.60 4.43 -5.45
N PRO A 95 20.20 3.58 -6.31
CA PRO A 95 20.87 2.37 -5.88
C PRO A 95 21.98 2.66 -4.88
N GLU A 96 22.19 1.75 -3.94
CA GLU A 96 23.23 1.89 -2.93
C GLU A 96 24.63 1.92 -3.59
N ALA A 97 25.46 2.85 -3.11
CA ALA A 97 26.87 2.94 -3.46
C ALA A 97 27.71 2.75 -2.20
N SER A 98 28.88 2.14 -2.36
CA SER A 98 29.84 1.98 -1.27
C SER A 98 31.01 2.94 -1.44
N ASP A 99 31.27 3.76 -0.42
CA ASP A 99 32.45 4.63 -0.37
C ASP A 99 33.78 3.85 -0.38
N ALA A 100 33.74 2.56 -0.05
CA ALA A 100 34.92 1.69 -0.05
C ALA A 100 35.24 1.08 -1.43
N LEU A 101 34.32 1.16 -2.39
CA LEU A 101 34.47 0.54 -3.70
C LEU A 101 34.82 1.58 -4.78
N PRO A 102 35.62 1.20 -5.80
CA PRO A 102 35.83 2.07 -6.94
C PRO A 102 34.53 2.42 -7.67
N ASP A 103 34.44 3.62 -8.24
CA ASP A 103 33.24 4.08 -8.97
C ASP A 103 32.80 3.13 -10.10
N SER A 104 33.74 2.46 -10.76
CA SER A 104 33.43 1.48 -11.81
C SER A 104 32.64 0.28 -11.26
N VAL A 105 32.98 -0.16 -10.06
CA VAL A 105 32.28 -1.25 -9.36
C VAL A 105 30.91 -0.78 -8.90
N ASN A 106 30.82 0.41 -8.28
CA ASN A 106 29.54 1.00 -7.87
C ASN A 106 28.58 1.20 -9.06
N ARG A 107 29.08 1.67 -10.21
CA ARG A 107 28.27 1.78 -11.44
C ARG A 107 27.78 0.43 -11.92
N PHE A 108 28.63 -0.59 -11.87
CA PHE A 108 28.25 -1.95 -12.27
C PHE A 108 27.17 -2.54 -11.36
N THR A 109 27.36 -2.50 -10.04
CA THR A 109 26.38 -3.01 -9.08
C THR A 109 25.05 -2.25 -9.16
N SER A 110 25.11 -0.92 -9.29
CA SER A 110 23.93 -0.07 -9.50
C SER A 110 23.16 -0.49 -10.75
N SER A 111 23.85 -0.78 -11.86
CA SER A 111 23.21 -1.23 -13.09
C SER A 111 22.47 -2.57 -12.91
N ILE A 112 23.07 -3.51 -12.18
CA ILE A 112 22.44 -4.81 -11.89
C ILE A 112 21.22 -4.62 -10.99
N GLN A 113 21.35 -3.84 -9.92
CA GLN A 113 20.25 -3.56 -9.00
C GLN A 113 19.07 -2.89 -9.73
N ARG A 114 19.33 -1.86 -10.54
CA ARG A 114 18.28 -1.20 -11.35
C ARG A 114 17.61 -2.18 -12.32
N HIS A 115 18.37 -3.06 -12.95
CA HIS A 115 17.80 -4.06 -13.85
C HIS A 115 16.86 -5.01 -13.09
N VAL A 116 17.33 -5.61 -11.99
CA VAL A 116 16.55 -6.57 -11.19
C VAL A 116 15.30 -5.92 -10.61
N ILE A 117 15.40 -4.72 -10.02
CA ILE A 117 14.22 -4.03 -9.48
C ILE A 117 13.29 -3.58 -10.62
N GLY A 118 13.85 -3.18 -11.77
CA GLY A 118 13.08 -2.81 -12.96
C GLY A 118 12.11 -3.90 -13.42
N GLU A 119 12.50 -5.17 -13.31
CA GLU A 119 11.63 -6.33 -13.62
C GLU A 119 10.50 -6.50 -12.58
N VAL A 120 10.68 -6.02 -11.36
CA VAL A 120 9.66 -6.10 -10.29
C VAL A 120 8.58 -5.02 -10.42
N LEU A 121 8.92 -3.85 -10.99
CA LEU A 121 8.00 -2.70 -11.06
C LEU A 121 6.67 -3.00 -11.80
N PRO A 122 6.66 -3.73 -12.94
CA PRO A 122 5.43 -4.17 -13.59
C PRO A 122 4.47 -4.93 -12.65
N HIS A 123 5.02 -5.81 -11.81
CA HIS A 123 4.23 -6.58 -10.84
C HIS A 123 3.66 -5.72 -9.71
N LEU A 124 4.40 -4.70 -9.27
CA LEU A 124 3.90 -3.72 -8.30
C LEU A 124 2.77 -2.84 -8.86
N ALA A 125 2.67 -2.71 -10.19
CA ALA A 125 1.64 -1.92 -10.85
C ALA A 125 0.34 -2.69 -11.10
N LEU A 126 0.35 -4.03 -11.02
CA LEU A 126 -0.82 -4.88 -11.25
C LEU A 126 -2.06 -4.53 -10.41
N PRO A 127 -1.96 -4.13 -9.12
CA PRO A 127 -3.12 -3.69 -8.35
C PRO A 127 -3.85 -2.48 -8.96
N TYR A 128 -3.20 -1.73 -9.84
CA TYR A 128 -3.73 -0.54 -10.50
C TYR A 128 -4.06 -0.78 -11.99
N ALA A 129 -4.17 -2.04 -12.43
CA ALA A 129 -4.40 -2.38 -13.84
C ALA A 129 -5.71 -1.82 -14.41
N ASP A 130 -6.72 -1.59 -13.55
CA ASP A 130 -8.00 -1.00 -13.94
C ASP A 130 -7.98 0.55 -13.96
N HIS A 131 -6.84 1.16 -13.60
CA HIS A 131 -6.70 2.62 -13.58
C HIS A 131 -6.62 3.17 -15.02
N PRO A 132 -7.30 4.28 -15.37
CA PRO A 132 -7.31 4.82 -16.74
C PRO A 132 -5.92 5.20 -17.28
N ASP A 133 -5.02 5.67 -16.40
CA ASP A 133 -3.63 5.97 -16.78
C ASP A 133 -2.70 4.74 -16.85
N TYR A 134 -3.20 3.55 -16.46
CA TYR A 134 -2.44 2.32 -16.59
C TYR A 134 -2.24 1.99 -18.07
N ARG A 135 -1.01 1.63 -18.45
CA ARG A 135 -0.69 1.24 -19.82
C ARG A 135 -0.53 -0.27 -19.89
N GLU A 136 -1.21 -0.92 -20.84
CA GLU A 136 -1.09 -2.37 -21.07
C GLU A 136 0.35 -2.82 -21.35
N GLU A 137 1.22 -1.94 -21.87
CA GLU A 137 2.66 -2.20 -22.03
C GLU A 137 3.40 -2.45 -20.70
N TRP A 138 2.81 -2.11 -19.55
CA TRP A 138 3.35 -2.37 -18.22
C TRP A 138 2.88 -3.70 -17.61
N ARG A 139 1.99 -4.44 -18.30
CA ARG A 139 1.55 -5.74 -17.83
C ARG A 139 2.69 -6.76 -18.01
N PRO A 140 3.09 -7.50 -16.96
CA PRO A 140 4.13 -8.54 -17.05
C PRO A 140 3.74 -9.68 -18.00
#